data_AF-A0A249A1W9-F1
#
_entry.id   AF-A0A249A1W9-F1
#
_cell.length_a   1.000
_cell.length_b   1.000
_cell.length_c   1.000
_cell.angle_alpha   90.00
_cell.angle_beta   90.00
_cell.angle_gamma   90.00
#
_symmetry.space_group_name_H-M   'P 1'
#
loop_
_entity.id
_entity.type
_entity.pdbx_description
1 polymer ?
#
loop_
_entity_poly.entity_id
_entity_poly.type
_entity_poly.pdbx_seq_one_letter_code
_entity_poly.pdbx_strand_id
1 'polypeptide(L)'
;MMVNAEQAIELVYDLLLSRQWLVTKAEKLPLDPLSEKEAVMFLYTLDQQTEASWLQLTPEQRATANGLIMDFIAKCLTSTKQWLVSDNIVPELQAIEIIKHEIFLSHNSLVMPN
;
A
#
# COMPACT_ATOMS: atom_id res chain seq x y z
N MET A 1 11.87 0.63 15.33
CA MET A 1 11.93 2.11 15.24
C MET A 1 10.52 2.68 15.22
N MET A 2 10.29 3.84 15.85
CA MET A 2 9.03 4.58 15.71
C MET A 2 9.10 5.49 14.49
N VAL A 3 8.10 5.40 13.63
CA VAL A 3 7.96 6.20 12.41
C VAL A 3 6.71 7.07 12.54
N ASN A 4 6.84 8.38 12.37
CA ASN A 4 5.72 9.32 12.38
C ASN A 4 5.08 9.46 10.97
N ALA A 5 4.00 10.22 10.86
CA ALA A 5 3.27 10.38 9.58
C ALA A 5 4.11 11.01 8.45
N GLU A 6 4.99 11.97 8.76
CA GLU A 6 5.89 12.58 7.78
C GLU A 6 6.90 11.57 7.25
N GLN A 7 7.56 10.83 8.15
CA GLN A 7 8.50 9.76 7.81
C GLN A 7 7.79 8.62 7.05
N ALA A 8 6.55 8.29 7.40
CA ALA A 8 5.78 7.28 6.69
C ALA A 8 5.51 7.70 5.23
N ILE A 9 5.26 8.99 4.97
CA ILE A 9 5.14 9.53 3.62
C ILE A 9 6.46 9.38 2.86
N GLU A 10 7.58 9.75 3.46
CA GLU A 10 8.91 9.60 2.85
C GLU A 10 9.20 8.14 2.46
N LEU A 11 8.96 7.20 3.38
CA LEU A 11 9.12 5.76 3.15
C LEU A 11 8.23 5.25 2.00
N VAL A 12 6.99 5.73 1.91
CA VAL A 12 6.10 5.37 0.80
C VAL A 12 6.60 5.96 -0.52
N TYR A 13 7.14 7.18 -0.54
CA TYR A 13 7.76 7.72 -1.75
C TYR A 13 8.97 6.89 -2.18
N ASP A 14 9.84 6.48 -1.26
CA ASP A 14 10.97 5.59 -1.55
C ASP A 14 10.51 4.23 -2.13
N LEU A 15 9.41 3.68 -1.60
CA LEU A 15 8.76 2.48 -2.15
C LEU A 15 8.25 2.72 -3.57
N LEU A 16 7.61 3.85 -3.86
CA LEU A 16 7.09 4.16 -5.20
C LEU A 16 8.22 4.44 -6.21
N LEU A 17 9.34 5.01 -5.76
CA LEU A 17 10.53 5.24 -6.58
C LEU A 17 11.26 3.94 -6.93
N SER A 18 11.39 3.02 -5.97
CA SER A 18 12.00 1.70 -6.19
C SER A 18 11.10 0.78 -7.02
N ARG A 19 9.77 0.88 -6.83
CA ARG A 19 8.76 0.07 -7.53
C ARG A 19 7.95 0.93 -8.50
N GLN A 20 8.64 1.54 -9.46
CA GLN A 20 8.04 2.48 -10.43
C GLN A 20 6.82 1.89 -11.15
N TRP A 21 6.76 0.57 -11.32
CA TRP A 21 5.63 -0.13 -11.94
C TRP A 21 4.29 0.07 -11.22
N LEU A 22 4.28 0.39 -9.92
CA LEU A 22 3.08 0.80 -9.18
C LEU A 22 2.49 2.10 -9.73
N VAL A 23 3.36 3.03 -10.16
CA VAL A 23 3.00 4.38 -10.59
C VAL A 23 2.81 4.45 -12.12
N THR A 24 3.77 3.93 -12.89
CA THR A 24 3.82 4.14 -14.34
C THR A 24 2.76 3.37 -15.12
N LYS A 25 2.20 2.33 -14.50
CA LYS A 25 1.15 1.48 -15.09
C LYS A 25 -0.19 1.61 -14.34
N ALA A 26 -0.33 2.70 -13.58
CA ALA A 26 -1.57 3.08 -12.91
C ALA A 26 -2.59 3.58 -13.93
N GLU A 27 -3.73 2.91 -14.05
CA GLU A 27 -4.85 3.41 -14.84
C GLU A 27 -5.71 4.34 -13.99
N LYS A 28 -6.14 5.47 -14.55
CA LYS A 28 -7.04 6.43 -13.89
C LYS A 28 -8.49 6.02 -14.12
N LEU A 29 -8.88 4.92 -13.51
CA LEU A 29 -10.25 4.41 -13.55
C LEU A 29 -10.98 4.74 -12.24
N PRO A 30 -12.33 4.86 -12.27
CA PRO A 30 -13.11 4.96 -11.05
C PRO A 30 -12.91 3.72 -10.18
N LEU A 31 -12.99 3.89 -8.86
CA LEU A 31 -12.90 2.79 -7.90
C LEU A 31 -14.07 1.83 -8.11
N ASP A 32 -13.75 0.55 -8.26
CA ASP A 32 -14.72 -0.53 -8.38
C ASP A 32 -14.77 -1.31 -7.06
N PRO A 33 -15.90 -1.31 -6.33
CA PRO A 33 -16.05 -2.06 -5.09
C PRO A 33 -15.79 -3.56 -5.23
N LEU A 34 -16.02 -4.15 -6.42
CA LEU A 34 -15.74 -5.57 -6.66
C LEU A 34 -14.24 -5.86 -6.76
N SER A 35 -13.43 -4.84 -7.03
CA SER A 35 -11.97 -4.93 -7.18
C SER A 35 -11.22 -4.68 -5.86
N GLU A 36 -11.91 -4.26 -4.80
CA GLU A 36 -11.32 -3.88 -3.52
C GLU A 36 -10.61 -5.05 -2.84
N LYS A 37 -11.21 -6.24 -2.85
CA LYS A 37 -10.63 -7.42 -2.18
C LYS A 37 -9.26 -7.78 -2.75
N GLU A 38 -9.15 -7.92 -4.06
CA GLU A 38 -7.89 -8.29 -4.71
C GLU A 38 -6.84 -7.17 -4.59
N ALA A 39 -7.24 -5.90 -4.67
CA ALA A 39 -6.35 -4.76 -4.45
C ALA A 39 -5.80 -4.74 -3.01
N VAL A 40 -6.67 -4.93 -2.02
CA VAL A 40 -6.31 -5.02 -0.60
C VAL A 40 -5.37 -6.19 -0.35
N MET A 41 -5.67 -7.37 -0.89
CA MET A 41 -4.82 -8.56 -0.75
C MET A 41 -3.46 -8.38 -1.43
N PHE A 42 -3.42 -7.74 -2.60
CA PHE A 42 -2.19 -7.42 -3.30
C PHE A 42 -1.29 -6.51 -2.44
N LEU A 43 -1.83 -5.42 -1.90
CA LEU A 43 -1.10 -4.51 -1.04
C LEU A 43 -0.70 -5.15 0.30
N TYR A 44 -1.55 -5.99 0.88
CA TYR A 44 -1.26 -6.73 2.11
C TYR A 44 -0.13 -7.74 1.96
N THR A 45 0.13 -8.20 0.73
CA THR A 45 1.22 -9.15 0.41
C THR A 45 2.29 -8.51 -0.47
N LEU A 46 2.38 -7.18 -0.50
CA LEU A 46 3.21 -6.42 -1.44
C LEU A 46 4.70 -6.81 -1.39
N ASP A 47 5.22 -7.23 -0.25
CA ASP A 47 6.58 -7.76 -0.08
C ASP A 47 6.87 -9.01 -0.93
N GLN A 48 5.84 -9.76 -1.30
CA GLN A 48 5.90 -10.96 -2.13
C GLN A 48 5.54 -10.70 -3.60
N GLN A 49 5.09 -9.48 -3.92
CA GLN A 49 4.62 -9.13 -5.25
C GLN A 49 5.75 -8.61 -6.15
N THR A 50 5.56 -8.78 -7.45
CA THR A 50 6.48 -8.33 -8.51
C THR A 50 5.72 -7.53 -9.55
N GLU A 51 6.44 -6.89 -10.47
CA GLU A 51 5.81 -6.25 -11.64
C GLU A 51 4.97 -7.24 -12.45
N ALA A 52 5.39 -8.51 -12.54
CA ALA A 52 4.63 -9.53 -13.25
C ALA A 52 3.27 -9.81 -12.59
N SER A 53 3.21 -9.91 -11.26
CA SER A 53 1.93 -10.12 -10.56
C SER A 53 1.06 -8.87 -10.57
N TRP A 54 1.64 -7.67 -10.55
CA TRP A 54 0.92 -6.42 -10.77
C TRP A 54 0.21 -6.36 -12.14
N LEU A 55 0.88 -6.84 -13.19
CA LEU A 55 0.30 -6.90 -14.53
C LEU A 55 -0.80 -7.95 -14.69
N GLN A 56 -0.90 -8.92 -13.76
CA GLN A 56 -1.98 -9.90 -13.74
C GLN A 56 -3.28 -9.35 -13.14
N LEU A 57 -3.21 -8.27 -12.35
CA LEU A 57 -4.40 -7.57 -11.87
C LEU A 57 -5.19 -6.97 -13.03
N THR A 58 -6.50 -6.81 -12.85
CA THR A 58 -7.30 -6.01 -13.78
C THR A 58 -6.93 -4.51 -13.66
N PRO A 59 -7.22 -3.70 -14.69
CA PRO A 59 -7.10 -2.25 -14.60
C PRO A 59 -7.76 -1.64 -13.35
N GLU A 60 -8.96 -2.09 -13.01
CA GLU A 60 -9.76 -1.61 -11.88
C GLU A 60 -9.11 -1.97 -10.53
N GLN A 61 -8.53 -3.18 -10.42
CA GLN A 61 -7.78 -3.61 -9.24
C GLN A 61 -6.50 -2.78 -9.05
N ARG A 62 -5.76 -2.51 -10.13
CA ARG A 62 -4.58 -1.62 -10.08
C ARG A 62 -4.97 -0.19 -9.69
N ALA A 63 -6.05 0.34 -10.28
CA ALA A 63 -6.55 1.67 -9.95
C ALA A 63 -6.96 1.75 -8.47
N THR A 64 -7.63 0.71 -7.96
CA THR A 64 -8.04 0.63 -6.55
C THR A 64 -6.85 0.54 -5.60
N ALA A 65 -5.85 -0.29 -5.91
CA ALA A 65 -4.62 -0.37 -5.11
C ALA A 65 -3.89 0.97 -5.05
N ASN A 66 -3.80 1.69 -6.17
CA ASN A 66 -3.18 3.01 -6.21
C ASN A 66 -4.01 4.06 -5.47
N GLY A 67 -5.33 4.00 -5.55
CA GLY A 67 -6.24 4.82 -4.75
C GLY A 67 -5.97 4.66 -3.26
N LEU A 68 -5.86 3.42 -2.78
CA LEU A 68 -5.58 3.11 -1.37
C LEU A 68 -4.21 3.65 -0.91
N ILE A 69 -3.17 3.59 -1.75
CA ILE A 69 -1.86 4.18 -1.44
C ILE A 69 -1.97 5.71 -1.32
N MET A 70 -2.69 6.36 -2.25
CA MET A 70 -2.87 7.81 -2.23
C MET A 70 -3.73 8.27 -1.05
N ASP A 71 -4.78 7.52 -0.70
CA ASP A 71 -5.61 7.77 0.47
C ASP A 71 -4.79 7.64 1.76
N PHE A 72 -3.87 6.66 1.82
CA PHE A 72 -2.93 6.54 2.93
C PHE A 72 -2.01 7.77 3.05
N ILE A 73 -1.42 8.24 1.95
CA ILE A 73 -0.59 9.46 1.94
C ILE A 73 -1.41 10.67 2.40
N ALA A 74 -2.62 10.85 1.83
CA ALA A 74 -3.51 11.95 2.19
C ALA A 74 -3.91 11.93 3.67
N LYS A 75 -4.19 10.74 4.22
CA LYS A 75 -4.45 10.54 5.64
C LYS A 75 -3.24 10.95 6.50
N CYS A 76 -2.03 10.58 6.09
CA CYS A 76 -0.81 10.93 6.82
C CYS A 76 -0.59 12.44 6.92
N LEU A 77 -0.93 13.23 5.89
CA LEU A 77 -0.78 14.69 5.89
C LEU A 77 -1.55 15.40 7.03
N THR A 78 -2.56 14.74 7.61
CA THR A 78 -3.39 15.29 8.70
C THR A 78 -3.31 14.45 9.98
N SER A 79 -2.48 13.42 10.01
CA SER A 79 -2.42 12.46 11.11
C SER A 79 -1.24 12.73 12.05
N THR A 80 -1.45 12.50 13.34
CA THR A 80 -0.38 12.42 14.35
C THR A 80 0.00 10.97 14.66
N LYS A 81 -0.48 10.01 13.86
CA LYS A 81 -0.24 8.59 14.07
C LYS A 81 1.24 8.25 13.94
N GLN A 82 1.63 7.21 14.67
CA GLN A 82 2.95 6.63 14.61
C GLN A 82 2.83 5.11 14.43
N TRP A 83 3.83 4.53 13.77
CA TRP A 83 3.94 3.10 13.54
C TRP A 83 5.24 2.59 14.14
N LEU A 84 5.15 1.40 14.73
CA LEU A 84 6.34 0.64 15.13
C LEU A 84 6.72 -0.27 13.96
N VAL A 85 7.91 -0.05 13.40
CA VAL A 85 8.49 -0.86 12.30
C VAL A 85 9.83 -1.45 12.70
N SER A 86 10.28 -2.48 12.00
CA SER A 86 11.61 -3.05 12.19
C SER A 86 12.70 -2.08 11.71
N ASP A 87 13.75 -1.87 12.49
CA ASP A 87 14.93 -1.05 12.09
C ASP A 87 15.96 -1.83 11.28
N ASN A 88 15.85 -3.15 11.25
CA ASN A 88 16.77 -4.06 10.56
C ASN A 88 16.39 -4.34 9.10
N ILE A 89 15.39 -3.65 8.56
CA ILE A 89 14.91 -3.82 7.19
C ILE A 89 15.09 -2.52 6.40
N VAL A 90 15.22 -2.66 5.08
CA VAL A 90 15.38 -1.50 4.20
C VAL A 90 14.12 -0.61 4.20
N PRO A 91 14.24 0.70 3.94
CA PRO A 91 13.13 1.66 3.97
C PRO A 91 11.86 1.20 3.21
N GLU A 92 12.04 0.60 2.03
CA GLU A 92 10.94 0.07 1.22
C GLU A 92 10.12 -1.00 1.96
N LEU A 93 10.78 -1.87 2.72
CA LEU A 93 10.10 -2.90 3.50
C LEU A 93 9.43 -2.31 4.75
N GLN A 94 9.98 -1.24 5.33
CA GLN A 94 9.31 -0.49 6.41
C GLN A 94 8.02 0.15 5.90
N ALA A 95 8.03 0.73 4.69
CA ALA A 95 6.84 1.27 4.05
C ALA A 95 5.77 0.18 3.87
N ILE A 96 6.17 -1.02 3.43
CA ILE A 96 5.26 -2.16 3.27
C ILE A 96 4.70 -2.61 4.63
N GLU A 97 5.51 -2.69 5.70
CA GLU A 97 5.00 -3.00 7.05
C GLU A 97 3.91 -1.99 7.49
N ILE A 98 4.11 -0.70 7.22
CA ILE A 98 3.15 0.36 7.53
C ILE A 98 1.84 0.18 6.73
N ILE A 99 1.95 -0.02 5.42
CA ILE A 99 0.79 -0.25 4.54
C ILE A 99 0.01 -1.49 4.98
N LYS A 100 0.71 -2.59 5.27
CA LYS A 100 0.10 -3.82 5.80
C LYS A 100 -0.64 -3.58 7.10
N HIS A 101 -0.07 -2.80 8.01
CA HIS A 101 -0.72 -2.46 9.27
C HIS A 101 -2.00 -1.64 9.04
N GLU A 102 -1.96 -0.62 8.17
CA GLU A 102 -3.16 0.16 7.85
C GLU A 102 -4.26 -0.67 7.19
N ILE A 103 -3.88 -1.54 6.26
CA ILE A 103 -4.81 -2.47 5.62
C ILE A 103 -5.44 -3.40 6.66
N PHE A 104 -4.63 -3.98 7.55
CA PHE A 104 -5.15 -4.86 8.59
C PHE A 104 -6.15 -4.13 9.50
N LEU A 105 -5.92 -2.87 9.83
CA LEU A 105 -6.84 -2.08 10.66
C LEU A 105 -8.13 -1.69 9.94
N SER A 106 -8.08 -1.46 8.62
CA SER A 106 -9.22 -0.94 7.85
C SER A 106 -10.02 -2.02 7.11
N HIS A 107 -9.38 -3.14 6.75
CA HIS A 107 -9.92 -4.19 5.88
C HIS A 107 -9.63 -5.60 6.41
N ASN A 108 -9.58 -5.79 7.75
CA ASN A 108 -9.29 -7.07 8.40
C ASN A 108 -10.09 -8.24 7.79
N SER A 109 -11.40 -8.05 7.60
CA SER A 109 -12.30 -9.06 7.03
C SER A 109 -11.96 -9.52 5.61
N LEU A 110 -11.20 -8.72 4.87
CA LEU A 110 -10.75 -9.05 3.51
C LEU A 110 -9.42 -9.81 3.51
N VAL A 111 -8.60 -9.65 4.55
CA VAL A 111 -7.27 -10.28 4.67
C VAL A 111 -7.23 -11.51 5.57
N MET A 112 -8.20 -11.65 6.48
CA MET A 112 -8.42 -12.87 7.26
C MET A 112 -9.85 -13.39 7.00
N PRO A 113 -10.04 -14.39 6.13
CA PRO A 113 -11.33 -15.06 6.03
C PRO A 113 -11.57 -15.87 7.32
N ASN A 114 -12.73 -15.64 7.95
CA ASN A 114 -13.24 -16.46 9.06
C ASN A 114 -13.43 -17.92 8.64
#